data_AF-A0A2R3IL06-F1
#
_entry.id   AF-A0A2R3IL06-F1
#
_cell.length_a   1.000
_cell.length_b   1.000
_cell.length_c   1.000
_cell.angle_alpha   90.00
_cell.angle_beta   90.00
_cell.angle_gamma   90.00
#
_symmetry.space_group_name_H-M   'P 1'
#
loop_
_entity.id
_entity.type
_entity.pdbx_description
1 polymer ?
#
loop_
_entity_poly.entity_id
_entity_poly.type
_entity_poly.pdbx_seq_one_letter_code
_entity_poly.pdbx_strand_id
1 'polypeptide(L)' 'MSAAKLSRTVGVAYAVVEARRQFLGIAPYKRVSRADRYAHLFGVVPNSVLAKLAGVSHERIAQMRIAKGL' A
#
# COMPACT_ATOMS: atom_id res chain seq x y z
N MET A 1 7.30 -5.04 -5.77
CA MET A 1 7.72 -6.44 -5.47
C MET A 1 8.39 -6.43 -4.11
N SER A 2 8.12 -7.38 -3.20
CA SER A 2 8.75 -7.38 -1.87
C SER A 2 10.20 -7.90 -1.94
N ALA A 3 11.06 -7.44 -1.03
CA ALA A 3 12.45 -7.90 -0.95
C ALA A 3 12.57 -9.42 -0.71
N ALA A 4 11.63 -10.01 0.03
CA ALA A 4 11.54 -11.46 0.21
C ALA A 4 11.22 -12.21 -1.09
N LYS A 5 10.35 -11.65 -1.95
CA LYS A 5 10.06 -12.24 -3.27
C LYS A 5 11.26 -12.09 -4.21
N LEU A 6 11.96 -10.95 -4.15
CA LEU A 6 13.18 -10.69 -4.92
C LEU A 6 14.32 -11.64 -4.53
N SER A 7 14.53 -11.85 -3.22
CA SER A 7 15.51 -12.78 -2.68
C SER A 7 15.32 -14.20 -3.24
N ARG A 8 14.09 -14.73 -3.22
CA ARG A 8 13.77 -16.08 -3.74
C ARG A 8 13.91 -16.21 -5.25
N THR A 9 13.66 -15.13 -6.00
CA THR A 9 13.72 -15.16 -7.47
C THR A 9 15.14 -15.02 -8.00
N VAL A 10 16.00 -14.28 -7.30
CA VAL A 10 17.39 -14.04 -7.71
C VAL A 10 18.37 -14.99 -6.99
N GLY A 11 17.92 -15.71 -5.94
CA GLY A 11 18.77 -16.64 -5.17
C GLY A 11 19.74 -15.94 -4.20
N VAL A 12 19.50 -14.66 -3.88
CA VAL A 12 20.35 -13.86 -3.00
C VAL A 12 19.71 -13.74 -1.62
N ALA A 13 20.51 -13.81 -0.56
CA ALA A 13 20.04 -13.67 0.81
C ALA A 13 19.30 -12.32 1.02
N TYR A 14 18.19 -12.36 1.77
CA TYR A 14 17.36 -11.19 2.05
C TYR A 14 18.16 -10.00 2.60
N ALA A 15 19.10 -10.26 3.52
CA ALA A 15 19.93 -9.22 4.12
C ALA A 15 20.80 -8.48 3.08
N VAL A 16 21.32 -9.19 2.08
CA VAL A 16 22.14 -8.61 1.00
C VAL A 16 21.28 -7.74 0.09
N VAL A 17 20.05 -8.18 -0.21
CA VAL A 17 19.08 -7.39 -0.99
C VAL A 17 18.74 -6.08 -0.27
N GLU A 18 18.47 -6.14 1.04
CA GLU A 18 18.16 -4.96 1.85
C GLU A 18 19.36 -4.03 2.00
N ALA A 19 20.56 -4.56 2.25
CA ALA A 19 21.78 -3.76 2.33
C ALA A 19 22.05 -3.02 1.01
N ARG A 20 21.88 -3.70 -0.13
CA ARG A 20 22.05 -3.09 -1.45
C ARG A 20 20.96 -2.07 -1.76
N ARG A 21 19.71 -2.32 -1.34
CA ARG A 21 18.61 -1.36 -1.45
C ARG A 21 18.92 -0.08 -0.66
N GLN A 22 19.41 -0.21 0.57
CA GLN A 22 19.80 0.92 1.42
C GLN A 22 21.00 1.68 0.84
N PHE A 23 22.03 0.97 0.39
CA PHE A 23 23.20 1.57 -0.26
C PHE A 23 22.81 2.40 -1.50
N LEU A 24 21.84 1.92 -2.28
CA LEU A 24 21.32 2.62 -3.45
C LEU A 24 20.26 3.70 -3.11
N GLY A 25 19.92 3.88 -1.83
CA GLY A 25 18.91 4.86 -1.40
C GLY A 25 17.48 4.55 -1.86
N ILE A 26 17.19 3.31 -2.27
CA ILE A 26 15.88 2.93 -2.82
C ILE A 26 14.90 2.74 -1.67
N ALA A 27 13.79 3.46 -1.64
CA ALA A 27 12.78 3.27 -0.60
C ALA A 27 12.15 1.86 -0.65
N PRO A 28 11.74 1.28 0.50
CA PRO A 28 11.09 -0.03 0.49
C PRO A 28 9.76 0.05 -0.25
N TYR A 29 9.46 -0.96 -1.06
CA TYR A 29 8.17 -1.02 -1.74
C TYR A 29 7.03 -1.09 -0.72
N LYS A 30 6.20 -0.04 -0.68
CA LYS A 30 4.97 0.00 0.12
C LYS A 30 3.77 -0.25 -0.78
N ARG A 31 2.98 -1.27 -0.46
CA ARG A 31 1.72 -1.54 -1.16
C ARG A 31 0.70 -0.51 -0.70
N VAL A 32 0.41 0.47 -1.55
CA VAL A 32 -0.66 1.45 -1.33
C VAL A 32 -2.00 0.91 -1.82
N SER A 33 -3.07 1.23 -1.11
CA SER A 33 -4.44 0.91 -1.51
C SER A 33 -4.85 1.77 -2.70
N ARG A 34 -5.68 1.24 -3.60
CA ARG A 34 -6.24 2.05 -4.69
C ARG A 34 -7.08 3.22 -4.15
N ALA A 35 -7.70 3.02 -2.99
CA ALA A 35 -8.48 4.03 -2.30
C ALA A 35 -7.63 5.17 -1.69
N ASP A 36 -6.31 4.98 -1.50
CA ASP A 36 -5.45 6.06 -0.99
C ASP A 36 -5.39 7.26 -1.95
N ARG A 37 -5.60 7.04 -3.26
CA ARG A 37 -5.71 8.14 -4.25
C ARG A 37 -6.90 9.05 -3.98
N TYR A 38 -7.95 8.51 -3.37
CA TYR A 38 -9.17 9.24 -3.04
C TYR A 38 -9.20 9.69 -1.58
N ALA A 39 -8.05 9.68 -0.88
CA ALA A 39 -7.99 10.07 0.52
C ALA A 39 -8.60 11.46 0.81
N HIS A 40 -8.55 12.37 -0.16
CA HIS A 40 -9.16 13.71 -0.08
C HIS A 40 -10.69 13.70 -0.05
N LEU A 41 -11.34 12.60 -0.42
CA LEU A 41 -12.81 12.45 -0.41
C LEU A 41 -13.30 11.72 0.86
N PHE A 42 -12.39 11.20 1.69
CA PHE A 42 -12.75 10.55 2.95
C PHE A 42 -13.35 11.61 3.88
N GLY A 43 -14.52 11.35 4.45
CA GLY A 43 -15.24 12.35 5.25
C GLY A 43 -16.29 13.13 4.46
N VAL A 44 -16.04 13.39 3.18
CA VAL A 44 -16.90 14.22 2.32
C VAL A 44 -17.95 13.38 1.58
N VAL A 45 -17.54 12.20 1.11
CA VAL A 45 -18.37 11.35 0.26
C VAL A 45 -18.76 10.07 1.02
N PRO A 46 -19.98 9.53 0.83
CA PRO A 46 -20.37 8.24 1.39
C PRO A 46 -19.42 7.10 0.96
N ASN A 47 -19.15 6.18 1.88
CA ASN A 47 -18.23 5.06 1.65
C ASN A 47 -18.62 4.21 0.43
N SER A 48 -19.92 4.13 0.12
CA SER A 48 -20.45 3.37 -1.01
C SER A 48 -20.06 3.93 -2.37
N VAL A 49 -20.06 5.24 -2.50
CA VAL A 49 -19.66 5.93 -3.74
C VAL A 49 -18.13 5.82 -3.90
N LEU A 50 -17.40 6.05 -2.81
CA LEU A 50 -15.95 5.87 -2.76
C LEU A 50 -15.52 4.44 -3.12
N ALA A 51 -16.28 3.42 -2.69
CA ALA A 51 -16.00 2.02 -2.98
C ALA A 51 -16.10 1.71 -4.46
N LYS A 52 -17.18 2.17 -5.09
CA LYS A 52 -17.38 2.05 -6.54
C LYS A 52 -16.29 2.78 -7.32
N LEU A 53 -15.93 4.00 -6.89
CA LEU A 53 -14.93 4.83 -7.56
C LEU A 53 -13.50 4.26 -7.44
N ALA A 54 -13.16 3.71 -6.27
CA ALA A 54 -11.86 3.12 -6.01
C ALA A 54 -11.72 1.66 -6.47
N GLY A 55 -12.85 1.01 -6.79
CA GLY A 55 -12.90 -0.42 -7.13
C GLY A 55 -12.46 -1.30 -5.95
N VAL A 56 -12.87 -0.93 -4.73
CA VAL A 56 -12.60 -1.69 -3.49
C VAL A 56 -13.91 -1.92 -2.74
N SER A 57 -13.92 -2.84 -1.78
CA SER A 57 -15.11 -3.10 -0.97
C SER A 57 -15.44 -1.93 -0.04
N HIS A 58 -16.70 -1.86 0.40
CA HIS A 58 -17.16 -0.81 1.31
C HIS A 58 -16.48 -0.91 2.68
N GLU A 59 -16.30 -2.14 3.17
CA GLU A 59 -15.64 -2.45 4.45
C GLU A 59 -14.18 -1.99 4.40
N ARG A 60 -13.51 -2.13 3.25
CA ARG A 60 -12.13 -1.67 3.10
C ARG A 60 -12.01 -0.16 3.29
N ILE A 61 -12.96 0.62 2.79
CA ILE A 61 -12.98 2.07 2.99
C ILE A 61 -13.33 2.42 4.43
N ALA A 62 -14.28 1.73 5.05
CA ALA A 62 -14.60 1.93 6.46
C ALA A 62 -13.38 1.70 7.36
N GLN A 63 -12.64 0.60 7.13
CA GLN A 63 -11.38 0.32 7.83
C GLN A 63 -10.33 1.42 7.59
N MET A 64 -10.22 1.90 6.35
CA MET A 64 -9.27 2.97 6.03
C MET A 64 -9.64 4.32 6.66
N ARG A 65 -10.92 4.60 6.88
CA ARG A 65 -11.39 5.78 7.64
C ARG A 65 -11.02 5.67 9.11
N ILE A 66 -11.33 4.54 9.74
CA ILE A 66 -10.96 4.26 11.13
C ILE A 66 -9.44 4.40 11.32
N ALA A 67 -8.64 3.82 10.42
CA ALA A 67 -7.19 3.92 10.47
C ALA A 67 -6.64 5.34 10.28
N LYS A 68 -7.43 6.26 9.71
CA LYS A 68 -7.10 7.69 9.52
C LYS A 68 -7.76 8.60 10.57
N GLY A 69 -8.57 8.04 11.49
CA GLY A 69 -9.31 8.80 12.51
C GLY A 69 -10.53 9.56 11.96
N LEU A 70 -11.14 9.07 10.87
CA LEU A 70 -12.30 9.66 10.16
C LEU A 70 -13.54 8.75 10.17
#